data_AF-A0A2D5VZ31-F1
#
_entry.id   AF-A0A2D5VZ31-F1
#
_cell.length_a   1.000
_cell.length_b   1.000
_cell.length_c   1.000
_cell.angle_alpha   90.00
_cell.angle_beta   90.00
_cell.angle_gamma   90.00
#
_symmetry.space_group_name_H-M   'P 1'
#
loop_
_entity.id
_entity.type
_entity.pdbx_description
1 polymer ?
#
loop_
_entity_poly.entity_id
_entity_poly.type
_entity_poly.pdbx_seq_one_letter_code
_entity_poly.pdbx_strand_id
1 'polypeptide(L)'
;MLRDALPGVIRTLQAEEEAILPKLRRSVESNEKSNKEVARLKKERNELRDKARPKLARLQQLRTSIDESGGMITLEPKWAKERLEEKITDIENKIETQALDHKAEGELIAARSQLLKENEMWLQTRRESNPSVVEYIATRKEMSNLFKKADRKHAAMVELSEKGRPIYSKRVTLEQEHKEIRKQLDRAMELELQSVASVKYWEEVVKNGFEKGAGHDLLQNSRSVEEGGAASFATKAKSRKTPKKGSRSRKGGEEE
;
A
#
# COMPACT_ATOMS: atom_id res chain seq x y z
N MET A 1 9.64 -1.06 -45.37
CA MET A 1 8.35 -0.98 -44.65
C MET A 1 8.51 -0.98 -43.14
N LEU A 2 9.03 -2.03 -42.48
CA LEU A 2 9.19 -2.01 -41.00
C LEU A 2 10.40 -1.16 -40.54
N ARG A 3 11.56 -1.33 -41.18
CA ARG A 3 12.79 -0.55 -40.90
C ARG A 3 12.58 0.96 -41.01
N ASP A 4 11.77 1.39 -41.97
CA ASP A 4 11.55 2.82 -42.25
C ASP A 4 10.53 3.45 -41.28
N ALA A 5 9.67 2.64 -40.66
CA ALA A 5 8.64 3.09 -39.73
C ALA A 5 9.08 3.08 -38.26
N LEU A 6 9.96 2.15 -37.86
CA LEU A 6 10.42 1.98 -36.48
C LEU A 6 11.05 3.26 -35.87
N PRO A 7 11.91 4.03 -36.57
CA PRO A 7 12.46 5.26 -36.03
C PRO A 7 11.40 6.31 -35.69
N GLY A 8 10.33 6.38 -36.50
CA GLY A 8 9.18 7.26 -36.25
C GLY A 8 8.42 6.86 -34.99
N VAL A 9 8.16 5.56 -34.82
CA VAL A 9 7.50 5.00 -33.63
C VAL A 9 8.34 5.20 -32.36
N ILE A 10 9.66 5.02 -32.44
CA ILE A 10 10.58 5.28 -31.33
C ILE A 10 10.50 6.75 -30.92
N ARG A 11 10.51 7.67 -31.89
CA ARG A 11 10.42 9.11 -31.62
C ARG A 11 9.09 9.51 -30.98
N THR A 12 7.97 8.91 -31.42
CA THR A 12 6.67 9.16 -30.78
C THR A 12 6.63 8.64 -29.35
N LEU A 13 7.14 7.42 -29.10
CA LEU A 13 7.21 6.84 -27.76
C LEU A 13 8.14 7.62 -26.82
N GLN A 14 9.25 8.14 -27.33
CA GLN A 14 10.13 9.04 -26.58
C GLN A 14 9.43 10.35 -26.21
N ALA A 15 8.69 10.96 -27.14
CA ALA A 15 7.91 12.16 -26.87
C ALA A 15 6.79 11.91 -25.83
N GLU A 16 6.15 10.74 -25.88
CA GLU A 16 5.17 10.32 -24.87
C GLU A 16 5.80 10.11 -23.49
N GLU A 17 6.99 9.49 -23.43
CA GLU A 17 7.76 9.33 -22.18
C GLU A 17 8.11 10.70 -21.58
N GLU A 18 8.65 11.61 -22.39
CA GLU A 18 8.99 12.98 -21.99
C GLU A 18 7.77 13.77 -21.49
N ALA A 19 6.58 13.53 -22.05
CA ALA A 19 5.35 14.18 -21.64
C ALA A 19 4.78 13.62 -20.31
N ILE A 20 4.97 12.33 -20.02
CA ILE A 20 4.44 11.66 -18.83
C ILE A 20 5.35 11.85 -17.61
N LEU A 21 6.67 11.80 -17.79
CA LEU A 21 7.64 11.96 -16.71
C LEU A 21 7.38 13.16 -15.77
N PRO A 22 7.15 14.40 -16.25
CA PRO A 22 6.88 15.53 -15.36
C PRO A 22 5.54 15.40 -14.63
N LYS A 23 4.52 14.80 -15.26
CA LYS A 23 3.23 14.55 -14.62
C LYS A 23 3.35 13.51 -13.51
N LEU A 24 4.10 12.44 -13.77
CA LEU A 24 4.39 11.40 -12.81
C LEU A 24 5.17 11.95 -11.61
N ARG A 25 6.26 12.69 -11.85
CA ARG A 25 7.06 13.33 -10.77
C ARG A 25 6.20 14.21 -9.86
N ARG A 26 5.39 15.10 -10.45
CA ARG A 26 4.46 15.95 -9.69
C ARG A 26 3.47 15.13 -8.86
N SER A 27 2.96 14.04 -9.42
CA SER A 27 2.01 13.15 -8.72
C SER A 27 2.67 12.40 -7.57
N VAL A 28 3.92 11.94 -7.74
CA VAL A 28 4.71 11.29 -6.70
C VAL A 28 5.00 12.27 -5.56
N GLU A 29 5.51 13.46 -5.88
CA GLU A 29 5.81 14.49 -4.88
C GLU A 29 4.55 14.91 -4.11
N SER A 30 3.42 15.09 -4.80
CA SER A 30 2.16 15.44 -4.13
C SER A 30 1.70 14.33 -3.18
N ASN A 31 1.78 13.07 -3.61
CA ASN A 31 1.40 11.92 -2.79
C ASN A 31 2.34 11.77 -1.57
N GLU A 32 3.64 11.98 -1.75
CA GLU A 32 4.61 11.97 -0.66
C GLU A 32 4.34 13.09 0.36
N LYS A 33 4.04 14.31 -0.11
CA LYS A 33 3.68 15.43 0.77
C LYS A 33 2.44 15.10 1.59
N SER A 34 1.38 14.58 0.96
CA SER A 34 0.18 14.13 1.66
C SER A 34 0.49 13.03 2.68
N ASN A 35 1.31 12.04 2.32
CA ASN A 35 1.68 10.95 3.23
C ASN A 35 2.51 11.43 4.43
N LYS A 36 3.45 12.35 4.21
CA LYS A 36 4.25 12.97 5.29
C LYS A 36 3.34 13.72 6.27
N GLU A 37 2.36 14.46 5.76
CA GLU A 37 1.42 15.19 6.59
C GLU A 37 0.47 14.27 7.36
N VAL A 38 -0.05 13.21 6.73
CA VAL A 38 -0.81 12.14 7.42
C VAL A 38 0.04 11.50 8.53
N ALA A 39 1.32 11.22 8.26
CA ALA A 39 2.22 10.64 9.26
C ALA A 39 2.47 11.60 10.44
N ARG A 40 2.61 12.91 10.16
CA ARG A 40 2.74 13.94 11.20
C ARG A 40 1.50 13.99 12.09
N LEU A 41 0.30 14.01 11.49
CA LEU A 41 -0.97 14.01 12.21
C LEU A 41 -1.15 12.74 13.06
N LYS A 42 -0.74 11.58 12.55
CA LYS A 42 -0.73 10.31 13.31
C LYS A 42 0.17 10.41 14.54
N LYS A 43 1.38 10.94 14.39
CA LYS A 43 2.32 11.12 15.50
C LYS A 43 1.74 12.06 16.56
N GLU A 44 1.23 13.23 16.16
CA GLU A 44 0.60 14.19 17.07
C GLU A 44 -0.62 13.59 17.78
N ARG A 45 -1.48 12.84 17.07
CA ARG A 45 -2.63 12.13 17.67
C ARG A 45 -2.16 11.14 18.73
N ASN A 46 -1.15 10.33 18.43
CA ASN A 46 -0.64 9.31 19.34
C ASN A 46 -0.02 9.97 20.58
N GLU A 47 0.81 11.00 20.42
CA GLU A 47 1.39 11.74 21.55
C GLU A 47 0.32 12.34 22.48
N LEU A 48 -0.80 12.83 21.92
CA LEU A 48 -1.92 13.35 22.71
C LEU A 48 -2.66 12.23 23.45
N ARG A 49 -2.86 11.07 22.82
CA ARG A 49 -3.46 9.89 23.46
C ARG A 49 -2.57 9.35 24.57
N ASP A 50 -1.27 9.24 24.33
CA ASP A 50 -0.28 8.77 25.30
C ASP A 50 -0.18 9.70 26.51
N LYS A 51 -0.41 11.01 26.33
CA LYS A 51 -0.53 11.97 27.45
C LYS A 51 -1.86 11.86 28.20
N ALA A 52 -2.93 11.39 27.54
CA ALA A 52 -4.27 11.27 28.13
C ALA A 52 -4.42 9.98 28.96
N ARG A 53 -3.84 8.85 28.51
CA ARG A 53 -3.86 7.55 29.21
C ARG A 53 -3.39 7.58 30.66
N PRO A 54 -2.23 8.16 31.03
CA PRO A 54 -1.80 8.21 32.43
C PRO A 54 -2.73 9.08 33.28
N LYS A 55 -3.37 10.10 32.70
CA LYS A 55 -4.40 10.88 33.39
C LYS A 55 -5.66 10.07 33.64
N LEU A 56 -6.05 9.20 32.70
CA LEU A 56 -7.16 8.26 32.91
C LEU A 56 -6.87 7.28 34.05
N ALA A 57 -5.66 6.71 34.11
CA ALA A 57 -5.23 5.85 35.22
C ALA A 57 -5.20 6.61 36.56
N ARG A 58 -4.70 7.85 36.58
CA ARG A 58 -4.72 8.70 37.78
C ARG A 58 -6.14 9.03 38.23
N LEU A 59 -7.08 9.24 37.30
CA LEU A 59 -8.50 9.46 37.64
C LEU A 59 -9.12 8.24 38.32
N GLN A 60 -8.79 7.03 37.86
CA GLN A 60 -9.22 5.80 38.50
C GLN A 60 -8.68 5.71 39.94
N GLN A 61 -7.40 6.04 40.17
CA GLN A 61 -6.79 6.02 41.51
C GLN A 61 -7.33 7.11 42.44
N LEU A 62 -7.47 8.34 41.95
CA LEU A 62 -8.07 9.44 42.72
C LEU A 62 -9.49 9.07 43.13
N ARG A 63 -10.20 8.35 42.26
CA ARG A 63 -11.53 7.89 42.56
C ARG A 63 -11.57 6.81 43.63
N THR A 64 -10.75 5.76 43.53
CA THR A 64 -10.72 4.73 44.57
C THR A 64 -10.40 5.35 45.93
N SER A 65 -9.50 6.33 45.98
CA SER A 65 -9.19 7.08 47.20
C SER A 65 -10.38 7.89 47.74
N ILE A 66 -11.15 8.56 46.87
CA ILE A 66 -12.38 9.28 47.25
C ILE A 66 -13.47 8.33 47.75
N ASP A 67 -13.58 7.14 47.15
CA ASP A 67 -14.55 6.11 47.54
C ASP A 67 -14.18 5.48 48.90
N GLU A 68 -12.88 5.26 49.16
CA GLU A 68 -12.34 4.76 50.44
C GLU A 68 -12.49 5.75 51.60
N SER A 69 -12.40 7.07 51.33
CA SER A 69 -12.49 8.12 52.36
C SER A 69 -13.91 8.38 52.91
N GLY A 70 -14.82 7.42 52.78
CA GLY A 70 -16.22 7.54 53.25
C GLY A 70 -17.16 8.20 52.25
N GLY A 71 -16.71 8.37 51.00
CA GLY A 71 -17.54 8.82 49.89
C GLY A 71 -17.81 10.32 49.88
N MET A 72 -17.72 10.88 48.68
CA MET A 72 -18.31 12.17 48.34
C MET A 72 -19.78 12.16 48.77
N ILE A 73 -20.12 12.94 49.82
CA ILE A 73 -21.47 13.07 50.38
C ILE A 73 -22.50 13.03 49.25
N THR A 74 -23.29 11.97 49.31
CA THR A 74 -24.09 11.37 48.25
C THR A 74 -24.93 12.39 47.52
N LEU A 75 -24.85 12.43 46.19
CA LEU A 75 -25.95 12.96 45.37
C LEU A 75 -25.92 12.51 43.90
N GLU A 76 -25.25 11.41 43.50
CA GLU A 76 -25.25 10.97 42.08
C GLU A 76 -25.51 9.49 41.89
N PRO A 77 -26.28 9.08 40.85
CA PRO A 77 -26.61 7.68 40.61
C PRO A 77 -25.36 6.84 40.36
N LYS A 78 -25.25 5.72 41.08
CA LYS A 78 -24.13 4.77 41.02
C LYS A 78 -23.76 4.36 39.57
N TRP A 79 -24.75 4.23 38.68
CA TRP A 79 -24.56 3.83 37.28
C TRP A 79 -23.88 4.87 36.39
N ALA A 80 -23.97 6.17 36.71
CA ALA A 80 -23.29 7.25 35.98
C ALA A 80 -21.80 7.35 36.34
N LYS A 81 -21.46 6.82 37.52
CA LYS A 81 -20.13 6.82 38.09
C LYS A 81 -19.36 5.55 37.70
N GLU A 82 -19.85 4.34 37.98
CA GLU A 82 -19.04 3.10 37.87
C GLU A 82 -18.54 2.77 36.45
N ARG A 83 -19.26 3.16 35.40
CA ARG A 83 -18.91 2.68 34.05
C ARG A 83 -18.20 3.68 33.15
N LEU A 84 -18.05 4.97 33.48
CA LEU A 84 -17.58 5.91 32.44
C LEU A 84 -16.07 5.78 32.16
N GLU A 85 -15.25 5.72 33.20
CA GLU A 85 -13.79 5.54 33.03
C GLU A 85 -13.50 4.14 32.48
N GLU A 86 -14.19 3.11 32.97
CA GLU A 86 -14.11 1.75 32.42
C GLU A 86 -14.56 1.66 30.97
N LYS A 87 -15.66 2.31 30.59
CA LYS A 87 -16.13 2.39 29.19
C LYS A 87 -15.12 3.14 28.32
N ILE A 88 -14.51 4.22 28.82
CA ILE A 88 -13.46 4.93 28.08
C ILE A 88 -12.26 4.00 27.90
N THR A 89 -11.82 3.29 28.94
CA THR A 89 -10.73 2.31 28.85
C THR A 89 -11.05 1.16 27.89
N ASP A 90 -12.27 0.60 27.92
CA ASP A 90 -12.73 -0.43 27.01
C ASP A 90 -12.75 0.08 25.55
N ILE A 91 -13.21 1.30 25.32
CA ILE A 91 -13.15 1.95 24.01
C ILE A 91 -11.70 2.12 23.55
N GLU A 92 -10.78 2.57 24.41
CA GLU A 92 -9.36 2.69 24.05
C GLU A 92 -8.75 1.33 23.70
N ASN A 93 -9.04 0.29 24.49
CA ASN A 93 -8.58 -1.08 24.23
C ASN A 93 -9.12 -1.60 22.89
N LYS A 94 -10.40 -1.33 22.58
CA LYS A 94 -11.01 -1.68 21.29
C LYS A 94 -10.38 -0.92 20.13
N ILE A 95 -10.06 0.37 20.32
CA ILE A 95 -9.33 1.15 19.32
C ILE A 95 -7.93 0.55 19.06
N GLU A 96 -7.26 0.05 20.10
CA GLU A 96 -5.92 -0.53 19.97
C GLU A 96 -5.91 -1.94 19.36
N THR A 97 -6.91 -2.76 19.67
CA THR A 97 -6.90 -4.20 19.35
C THR A 97 -7.84 -4.60 18.22
N GLN A 98 -8.93 -3.86 17.99
CA GLN A 98 -10.04 -4.28 17.14
C GLN A 98 -10.35 -3.31 15.99
N ALA A 99 -9.93 -2.05 16.07
CA ALA A 99 -10.20 -1.08 15.00
C ALA A 99 -9.32 -1.35 13.76
N LEU A 100 -9.79 -2.28 12.91
CA LEU A 100 -9.17 -2.62 11.63
C LEU A 100 -9.40 -1.54 10.55
N ASP A 101 -10.49 -0.79 10.65
CA ASP A 101 -10.86 0.25 9.69
C ASP A 101 -11.07 1.62 10.36
N HIS A 102 -10.72 2.69 9.65
CA HIS A 102 -10.86 4.09 10.09
C HIS A 102 -12.32 4.48 10.41
N LYS A 103 -13.30 3.84 9.75
CA LYS A 103 -14.73 4.06 10.06
C LYS A 103 -15.11 3.49 11.42
N ALA A 104 -14.70 2.25 11.71
CA ALA A 104 -14.91 1.64 13.01
C ALA A 104 -14.15 2.37 14.12
N GLU A 105 -12.92 2.85 13.84
CA GLU A 105 -12.19 3.75 14.76
C GLU A 105 -12.99 5.03 15.02
N GLY A 106 -13.56 5.64 13.97
CA GLY A 106 -14.39 6.84 14.07
C GLY A 106 -15.65 6.66 14.91
N GLU A 107 -16.36 5.54 14.79
CA GLU A 107 -17.53 5.21 15.61
C GLU A 107 -17.17 5.09 17.09
N LEU A 108 -16.06 4.42 17.41
CA LEU A 108 -15.54 4.31 18.77
C LEU A 108 -15.12 5.68 19.34
N ILE A 109 -14.46 6.51 18.53
CA ILE A 109 -14.10 7.89 18.91
C ILE A 109 -15.34 8.75 19.16
N ALA A 110 -16.39 8.61 18.33
CA ALA A 110 -17.65 9.32 18.51
C ALA A 110 -18.35 8.89 19.81
N ALA A 111 -18.39 7.58 20.09
CA ALA A 111 -18.92 7.06 21.35
C ALA A 111 -18.15 7.62 22.57
N ARG A 112 -16.81 7.66 22.51
CA ARG A 112 -15.98 8.27 23.57
C ARG A 112 -16.27 9.76 23.74
N SER A 113 -16.39 10.49 22.63
CA SER A 113 -16.67 11.93 22.65
C SER A 113 -18.03 12.25 23.26
N GLN A 114 -19.04 11.42 22.99
CA GLN A 114 -20.37 11.55 23.59
C GLN A 114 -20.32 11.32 25.11
N LEU A 115 -19.63 10.26 25.56
CA LEU A 115 -19.42 9.99 26.99
C LEU A 115 -18.70 11.14 27.70
N LEU A 116 -17.69 11.73 27.07
CA LEU A 116 -16.99 12.90 27.61
C LEU A 116 -17.91 14.13 27.72
N LYS A 117 -18.79 14.35 26.73
CA LYS A 117 -19.72 15.49 26.71
C LYS A 117 -20.82 15.37 27.77
N GLU A 118 -21.45 14.20 27.88
CA GLU A 118 -22.46 13.92 28.90
C GLU A 118 -21.90 14.15 30.30
N ASN A 119 -20.67 13.71 30.52
CA ASN A 119 -20.01 13.91 31.80
C ASN A 119 -19.62 15.36 32.08
N GLU A 120 -19.20 16.12 31.06
CA GLU A 120 -18.84 17.53 31.25
C GLU A 120 -20.06 18.40 31.62
N MET A 121 -21.22 18.15 31.00
CA MET A 121 -22.50 18.79 31.37
C MET A 121 -22.88 18.51 32.83
N TRP A 122 -22.67 17.27 33.25
CA TRP A 122 -22.91 16.83 34.61
C TRP A 122 -21.97 17.48 35.63
N LEU A 123 -20.67 17.57 35.31
CA LEU A 123 -19.66 18.22 36.17
C LEU A 123 -19.88 19.73 36.30
N GLN A 124 -20.35 20.41 35.24
CA GLN A 124 -20.67 21.84 35.30
C GLN A 124 -21.80 22.13 36.29
N THR A 125 -22.76 21.23 36.41
CA THR A 125 -23.91 21.37 37.32
C THR A 125 -23.51 21.24 38.81
N ARG A 126 -22.30 20.74 39.12
CA ARG A 126 -21.85 20.40 40.48
C ARG A 126 -20.62 21.13 40.99
N ARG A 127 -20.21 22.18 40.28
CA ARG A 127 -18.92 22.85 40.48
C ARG A 127 -18.74 23.49 41.87
N GLU A 128 -19.79 23.60 42.67
CA GLU A 128 -19.82 24.42 43.89
C GLU A 128 -19.69 23.62 45.22
N SER A 129 -19.64 22.29 45.20
CA SER A 129 -19.96 21.54 46.45
C SER A 129 -18.82 20.80 47.16
N ASN A 130 -17.59 20.66 46.61
CA ASN A 130 -16.54 19.88 47.32
C ASN A 130 -15.07 20.28 46.98
N PRO A 131 -14.28 20.73 47.98
CA PRO A 131 -12.84 21.00 47.83
C PRO A 131 -11.98 19.76 47.53
N SER A 132 -12.36 18.57 48.02
CA SER A 132 -11.63 17.31 47.78
C SER A 132 -11.70 16.81 46.32
N VAL A 133 -12.59 17.38 45.52
CA VAL A 133 -12.91 16.92 44.15
C VAL A 133 -12.31 17.86 43.09
N VAL A 134 -11.65 18.93 43.52
CA VAL A 134 -11.03 19.93 42.63
C VAL A 134 -9.93 19.31 41.78
N GLU A 135 -9.06 18.48 42.38
CA GLU A 135 -7.97 17.80 41.68
C GLU A 135 -8.51 16.78 40.65
N TYR A 136 -9.55 16.05 41.02
CA TYR A 136 -10.24 15.11 40.12
C TYR A 136 -10.85 15.85 38.92
N ILE A 137 -11.56 16.95 39.15
CA ILE A 137 -12.17 17.77 38.08
C ILE A 137 -11.09 18.38 37.18
N ALA A 138 -10.00 18.89 37.74
CA ALA A 138 -8.90 19.47 36.98
C ALA A 138 -8.23 18.44 36.08
N THR A 139 -7.81 17.30 36.65
CA THR A 139 -7.20 16.19 35.91
C THR A 139 -8.14 15.67 34.81
N ARG A 140 -9.44 15.65 35.07
CA ARG A 140 -10.46 15.22 34.11
C ARG A 140 -10.67 16.18 32.96
N LYS A 141 -10.70 17.49 33.24
CA LYS A 141 -10.75 18.52 32.19
C LYS A 141 -9.53 18.46 31.29
N GLU A 142 -8.35 18.28 31.87
CA GLU A 142 -7.11 18.11 31.11
C GLU A 142 -7.17 16.85 30.22
N MET A 143 -7.60 15.71 30.77
CA MET A 143 -7.77 14.47 30.02
C MET A 143 -8.77 14.64 28.85
N SER A 144 -9.95 15.21 29.12
CA SER A 144 -10.98 15.46 28.09
C SER A 144 -10.45 16.37 26.98
N ASN A 145 -9.71 17.43 27.34
CA ASN A 145 -9.10 18.33 26.37
C ASN A 145 -8.04 17.64 25.50
N LEU A 146 -7.25 16.73 26.06
CA LEU A 146 -6.27 15.96 25.29
C LEU A 146 -6.95 15.02 24.29
N PHE A 147 -8.00 14.30 24.70
CA PHE A 147 -8.77 13.45 23.79
C PHE A 147 -9.46 14.25 22.69
N LYS A 148 -10.11 15.38 23.02
CA LYS A 148 -10.72 16.27 22.03
C LYS A 148 -9.70 16.78 21.00
N LYS A 149 -8.47 17.11 21.45
CA LYS A 149 -7.38 17.50 20.53
C LYS A 149 -6.93 16.31 19.67
N ALA A 150 -6.82 15.11 20.23
CA ALA A 150 -6.49 13.90 19.46
C ALA A 150 -7.56 13.60 18.41
N ASP A 151 -8.84 13.77 18.73
CA ASP A 151 -9.96 13.52 17.81
C ASP A 151 -9.98 14.48 16.64
N ARG A 152 -9.67 15.76 16.88
CA ARG A 152 -9.48 16.74 15.79
C ARG A 152 -8.35 16.34 14.85
N LYS A 153 -7.26 15.80 15.40
CA LYS A 153 -6.12 15.31 14.60
C LYS A 153 -6.47 14.05 13.82
N HIS A 154 -7.24 13.14 14.41
CA HIS A 154 -7.78 11.97 13.72
C HIS A 154 -8.71 12.38 12.57
N ALA A 155 -9.67 13.28 12.82
CA ALA A 155 -10.58 13.76 11.77
C ALA A 155 -9.82 14.41 10.60
N ALA A 156 -8.87 15.30 10.89
CA ALA A 156 -8.02 15.92 9.87
C ALA A 156 -7.18 14.90 9.08
N MET A 157 -6.67 13.87 9.76
CA MET A 157 -5.94 12.77 9.14
C MET A 157 -6.83 11.96 8.18
N VAL A 158 -8.07 11.65 8.58
CA VAL A 158 -9.04 10.93 7.75
C VAL A 158 -9.40 11.75 6.51
N GLU A 159 -9.72 13.04 6.69
CA GLU A 159 -10.04 13.95 5.58
C GLU A 159 -8.88 14.03 4.57
N LEU A 160 -7.64 14.16 5.05
CA LEU A 160 -6.47 14.20 4.19
C LEU A 160 -6.22 12.85 3.48
N SER A 161 -6.46 11.74 4.16
CA SER A 161 -6.39 10.40 3.58
C SER A 161 -7.41 10.22 2.45
N GLU A 162 -8.65 10.66 2.66
CA GLU A 162 -9.72 10.62 1.66
C GLU A 162 -9.38 11.48 0.43
N LYS A 163 -8.87 12.70 0.64
CA LYS A 163 -8.36 13.56 -0.45
C LYS A 163 -7.14 12.96 -1.16
N GLY A 164 -6.34 12.16 -0.45
CA GLY A 164 -5.16 11.47 -0.99
C GLY A 164 -5.51 10.29 -1.91
N ARG A 165 -6.64 9.61 -1.71
CA ARG A 165 -7.07 8.45 -2.53
C ARG A 165 -7.08 8.72 -4.05
N PRO A 166 -7.73 9.79 -4.57
CA PRO A 166 -7.70 10.08 -6.00
C PRO A 166 -6.30 10.43 -6.51
N ILE A 167 -5.47 11.10 -5.70
CA ILE A 167 -4.08 11.43 -6.04
C ILE A 167 -3.25 10.15 -6.17
N TYR A 168 -3.41 9.21 -5.24
CA TYR A 168 -2.76 7.90 -5.30
C TYR A 168 -3.21 7.10 -6.53
N SER A 169 -4.52 7.05 -6.80
CA SER A 169 -5.07 6.38 -7.98
C SER A 169 -4.46 6.94 -9.27
N LYS A 170 -4.42 8.27 -9.41
CA LYS A 170 -3.78 8.95 -10.56
C LYS A 170 -2.28 8.65 -10.67
N ARG A 171 -1.57 8.57 -9.54
CA ARG A 171 -0.15 8.18 -9.53
C ARG A 171 0.01 6.76 -10.08
N VAL A 172 -0.81 5.82 -9.63
CA VAL A 172 -0.74 4.41 -10.06
C VAL A 172 -1.03 4.29 -11.56
N THR A 173 -2.01 5.01 -12.09
CA THR A 173 -2.29 4.98 -13.54
C THR A 173 -1.12 5.55 -14.34
N LEU A 174 -0.56 6.69 -13.93
CA LEU A 174 0.62 7.29 -14.57
C LEU A 174 1.86 6.39 -14.50
N GLU A 175 2.07 5.67 -13.39
CA GLU A 175 3.16 4.70 -13.25
C GLU A 175 2.98 3.50 -14.20
N GLN A 176 1.75 3.03 -14.37
CA GLN A 176 1.42 1.95 -15.29
C GLN A 176 1.61 2.39 -16.75
N GLU A 177 1.11 3.57 -17.12
CA GLU A 177 1.31 4.16 -18.45
C GLU A 177 2.80 4.32 -18.77
N HIS A 178 3.56 4.93 -17.85
CA HIS A 178 5.01 5.10 -18.02
C HIS A 178 5.73 3.76 -18.18
N LYS A 179 5.38 2.75 -17.36
CA LYS A 179 5.97 1.42 -17.46
C LYS A 179 5.66 0.75 -18.80
N GLU A 180 4.46 0.95 -19.33
CA GLU A 180 4.06 0.38 -20.61
C GLU A 180 4.77 1.05 -21.78
N ILE A 181 4.83 2.39 -21.80
CA ILE A 181 5.60 3.15 -22.80
C ILE A 181 7.05 2.73 -22.80
N ARG A 182 7.66 2.58 -21.61
CA ARG A 182 9.05 2.15 -21.49
C ARG A 182 9.28 0.76 -22.09
N LYS A 183 8.40 -0.21 -21.81
CA LYS A 183 8.47 -1.55 -22.41
C LYS A 183 8.34 -1.51 -23.92
N GLN A 184 7.39 -0.72 -24.44
CA GLN A 184 7.17 -0.58 -25.88
C GLN A 184 8.37 0.06 -26.55
N LEU A 185 8.97 1.07 -25.92
CA LEU A 185 10.19 1.73 -26.38
C LEU A 185 11.36 0.74 -26.43
N ASP A 186 11.63 0.04 -25.33
CA ASP A 186 12.71 -0.94 -25.24
C ASP A 186 12.53 -2.04 -26.31
N ARG A 187 11.29 -2.51 -26.52
CA ARG A 187 10.97 -3.49 -27.56
C ARG A 187 11.14 -2.92 -28.98
N ALA A 188 10.73 -1.68 -29.22
CA ALA A 188 10.89 -1.02 -30.52
C ALA A 188 12.37 -0.83 -30.87
N MET A 189 13.19 -0.43 -29.89
CA MET A 189 14.65 -0.31 -30.05
C MET A 189 15.30 -1.67 -30.35
N GLU A 190 14.88 -2.73 -29.65
CA GLU A 190 15.35 -4.08 -29.92
C GLU A 190 14.98 -4.55 -31.34
N LEU A 191 13.73 -4.31 -31.76
CA LEU A 191 13.24 -4.64 -33.11
C LEU A 191 13.97 -3.85 -34.20
N GLU A 192 14.31 -2.58 -33.94
CA GLU A 192 15.11 -1.77 -34.85
C GLU A 192 16.50 -2.39 -35.04
N LEU A 193 17.18 -2.74 -33.95
CA LEU A 193 18.49 -3.37 -33.99
C LEU A 193 18.44 -4.71 -34.77
N GLN A 194 17.44 -5.55 -34.48
CA GLN A 194 17.23 -6.83 -35.17
C GLN A 194 16.90 -6.64 -36.65
N SER A 195 16.09 -5.64 -36.99
CA SER A 195 15.74 -5.31 -38.38
C SER A 195 16.99 -4.85 -39.14
N VAL A 196 17.81 -3.98 -38.57
CA VAL A 196 19.03 -3.50 -39.22
C VAL A 196 20.02 -4.64 -39.44
N ALA A 197 20.22 -5.49 -38.42
CA ALA A 197 21.10 -6.66 -38.54
C ALA A 197 20.60 -7.64 -39.60
N SER A 198 19.29 -7.92 -39.62
CA SER A 198 18.67 -8.85 -40.57
C SER A 198 18.74 -8.34 -42.01
N VAL A 199 18.51 -7.04 -42.22
CA VAL A 199 18.63 -6.43 -43.56
C VAL A 199 20.08 -6.48 -44.05
N LYS A 200 21.05 -6.13 -43.19
CA LYS A 200 22.48 -6.24 -43.53
C LYS A 200 22.86 -7.67 -43.92
N TYR A 201 22.42 -8.65 -43.14
CA TYR A 201 22.65 -10.06 -43.42
C TYR A 201 22.16 -10.46 -44.82
N TRP A 202 20.92 -10.11 -45.18
CA TRP A 202 20.39 -10.43 -46.51
C TRP A 202 21.03 -9.61 -47.63
N GLU A 203 21.41 -8.35 -47.38
CA GLU A 203 22.19 -7.55 -48.33
C GLU A 203 23.54 -8.20 -48.65
N GLU A 204 24.23 -8.76 -47.65
CA GLU A 204 25.50 -9.48 -47.84
C GLU A 204 25.30 -10.79 -48.61
N VAL A 205 24.23 -11.54 -48.32
CA VAL A 205 23.84 -12.75 -49.07
C VAL A 205 23.58 -12.44 -50.54
N VAL A 206 22.85 -11.37 -50.84
CA VAL A 206 22.55 -10.95 -52.22
C VAL A 206 23.82 -10.52 -52.95
N LYS A 207 24.74 -9.82 -52.28
CA LYS A 207 25.98 -9.33 -52.90
C LYS A 207 27.03 -10.42 -53.12
N ASN A 208 27.21 -11.31 -52.15
CA ASN A 208 28.31 -12.28 -52.13
C ASN A 208 27.87 -13.71 -52.50
N GLY A 209 26.57 -13.91 -52.76
CA GLY A 209 25.96 -15.19 -53.07
C GLY A 209 25.64 -16.03 -51.83
N PHE A 210 24.78 -17.03 -52.01
CA PHE A 210 24.27 -17.90 -50.93
C PHE A 210 25.35 -18.74 -50.23
N GLU A 211 26.51 -18.94 -50.86
CA GLU A 211 27.60 -19.77 -50.35
C GLU A 211 28.55 -19.03 -49.40
N LYS A 212 28.72 -17.72 -49.58
CA LYS A 212 29.72 -16.91 -48.86
C LYS A 212 29.13 -15.67 -48.17
N GLY A 213 27.93 -15.23 -48.56
CA GLY A 213 27.38 -13.95 -48.13
C GLY A 213 26.70 -13.90 -46.78
N ALA A 214 26.47 -15.04 -46.12
CA ALA A 214 25.86 -15.10 -44.79
C ALA A 214 26.86 -15.42 -43.67
N GLY A 215 28.17 -15.47 -43.97
CA GLY A 215 29.16 -16.08 -43.06
C GLY A 215 29.03 -17.60 -42.90
N HIS A 216 28.05 -18.23 -43.56
CA HIS A 216 27.84 -19.67 -43.67
C HIS A 216 27.18 -20.00 -45.02
N ASP A 217 27.37 -21.22 -45.52
CA ASP A 217 26.79 -21.66 -46.80
C ASP A 217 25.32 -22.04 -46.61
N LEU A 218 24.42 -21.21 -47.16
CA LEU A 218 22.98 -21.42 -47.08
C LEU A 218 22.50 -22.58 -47.97
N LEU A 219 23.28 -22.98 -48.97
CA LEU A 219 22.97 -24.09 -49.87
C LEU A 219 23.58 -25.41 -49.42
N GLN A 220 24.37 -25.43 -48.34
CA GLN A 220 25.04 -26.62 -47.83
C GLN A 220 24.08 -27.81 -47.64
N ASN A 221 22.90 -27.56 -47.07
CA ASN A 221 21.89 -28.61 -46.87
C ASN A 221 21.26 -29.08 -48.18
N SER A 222 21.12 -28.20 -49.18
CA SER A 222 20.62 -28.56 -50.51
C SER A 222 21.61 -29.47 -51.23
N ARG A 223 22.89 -29.08 -51.25
CA ARG A 223 23.99 -29.86 -51.82
C ARG A 223 24.12 -31.23 -51.18
N SER A 224 24.06 -31.28 -49.85
CA SER A 224 24.14 -32.55 -49.12
C SER A 224 23.00 -33.50 -49.48
N VAL A 225 21.81 -32.99 -49.82
CA VAL A 225 20.68 -33.81 -50.30
C VAL A 225 20.85 -34.22 -51.76
N GLU A 226 21.34 -33.34 -52.63
CA GLU A 226 21.67 -33.68 -54.03
C GLU A 226 22.74 -34.78 -54.12
N GLU A 227 23.71 -34.78 -53.19
CA GLU A 227 24.73 -35.83 -53.05
C GLU A 227 24.18 -37.14 -52.46
N GLY A 228 22.87 -37.24 -52.20
CA GLY A 228 22.20 -38.44 -51.68
C GLY A 228 22.08 -38.49 -50.15
N GLY A 229 22.41 -37.41 -49.45
CA GLY A 229 22.25 -37.28 -48.00
C GLY A 229 20.78 -37.12 -47.57
N ALA A 230 20.50 -37.45 -46.30
CA ALA A 230 19.15 -37.36 -45.76
C ALA A 230 18.72 -35.90 -45.54
N ALA A 231 17.55 -35.53 -46.06
CA ALA A 231 16.98 -34.21 -45.83
C ALA A 231 16.81 -33.90 -44.33
N SER A 232 17.04 -32.64 -43.94
CA SER A 232 16.96 -32.15 -42.55
C SER A 232 15.58 -32.35 -41.90
N PHE A 233 14.52 -32.49 -42.69
CA PHE A 233 13.18 -32.84 -42.21
C PHE A 233 13.07 -34.34 -41.86
N ALA A 234 13.75 -35.23 -42.61
CA ALA A 234 13.73 -36.67 -42.40
C ALA A 234 14.51 -37.11 -41.14
N THR A 235 15.55 -36.36 -40.76
CA THR A 235 16.33 -36.63 -39.54
C THR A 235 15.54 -36.29 -38.26
N LYS A 236 14.72 -35.23 -38.26
CA LYS A 236 13.85 -34.85 -37.14
C LYS A 236 12.69 -35.83 -36.90
N ALA A 237 12.26 -36.57 -37.93
CA ALA A 237 11.26 -37.62 -37.78
C ALA A 237 11.79 -38.83 -36.99
N LYS A 238 13.09 -39.15 -37.10
CA LYS A 238 13.72 -40.26 -36.35
C LYS A 238 14.03 -39.92 -34.88
N SER A 239 14.14 -38.64 -34.52
CA SER A 239 14.42 -38.21 -33.14
C SER A 239 13.17 -38.02 -32.28
N ARG A 240 11.96 -38.02 -32.87
CA ARG A 240 10.68 -38.08 -32.14
C ARG A 240 10.40 -39.50 -31.60
N LYS A 241 11.35 -40.09 -30.85
CA LYS A 241 11.00 -41.20 -29.96
C LYS A 241 10.17 -40.63 -28.81
N THR A 242 8.99 -41.22 -28.61
CA THR A 242 8.00 -40.91 -27.57
C THR A 242 8.63 -40.66 -26.20
N PRO A 243 8.19 -39.64 -25.43
CA PRO A 243 8.74 -39.39 -24.11
C PRO A 243 8.42 -40.59 -23.20
N LYS A 244 9.46 -41.22 -22.64
CA LYS A 244 9.32 -42.24 -21.60
C LYS A 244 8.54 -41.62 -20.43
N LYS A 245 7.33 -42.11 -20.16
CA LYS A 245 6.60 -41.85 -18.91
C LYS A 245 7.52 -42.19 -17.74
N GLY A 246 7.91 -41.19 -16.97
CA GLY A 246 8.69 -41.37 -15.74
C GLY A 246 7.92 -42.26 -14.76
N SER A 247 8.57 -43.33 -14.33
CA SER A 247 8.13 -44.18 -13.22
C SER A 247 8.14 -43.35 -11.92
N ARG A 248 6.97 -42.90 -11.47
CA ARG A 248 6.81 -42.52 -10.06
C ARG A 248 6.82 -43.80 -9.24
N SER A 249 7.96 -44.08 -8.61
CA SER A 249 8.04 -45.00 -7.48
C SER A 249 7.16 -44.44 -6.35
N ARG A 250 5.96 -44.99 -6.21
CA ARG A 250 5.21 -44.97 -4.95
C ARG A 250 5.73 -46.15 -4.15
N LYS A 251 6.62 -45.92 -3.20
CA LYS A 251 6.91 -46.88 -2.14
C LYS A 251 6.02 -46.51 -0.96
N GLY A 252 4.90 -47.24 -0.85
CA GLY A 252 4.19 -47.37 0.41
C GLY A 252 5.02 -48.24 1.35
N GLY A 253 4.91 -47.95 2.64
CA GLY A 253 5.42 -48.74 3.74
C GLY A 253 4.54 -48.42 4.94
N GLU A 254 3.47 -49.20 5.10
CA GLU A 254 2.94 -49.53 6.42
C GLU A 254 3.96 -50.48 7.08
N GLU A 255 4.25 -50.29 8.36
CA GLU A 255 4.27 -51.34 9.39
C GLU A 255 4.51 -50.70 10.78
N GLU A 256 3.59 -51.07 11.68
CA GLU A 256 3.57 -51.07 13.17
C GLU A 256 3.91 -49.81 13.99
#